data_AF-A0A7S0B703-F1
#
_entry.id   AF-A0A7S0B703-F1
#
_cell.length_a   1.000
_cell.length_b   1.000
_cell.length_c   1.000
_cell.angle_alpha   90.00
_cell.angle_beta   90.00
_cell.angle_gamma   90.00
#
_symmetry.space_group_name_H-M   'P 1'
#
loop_
_entity.id
_entity.type
_entity.pdbx_description
1 polymer ?
#
loop_
_entity_poly.entity_id
_entity_poly.type
_entity_poly.pdbx_seq_one_letter_code
_entity_poly.pdbx_strand_id
1 'polypeptide(L)'
;MEFALRTVQQIPGYEFNDTAYPQLATFFEVASNPRVNVSARFLGSQARQTASSQGPDTADEEVVLDAHSRLSADASRELGAAAEEAARATAAGQPRAGFEGFEFDDISTAVLNLYLDPHTCLEDLLRVFTVLRPAWARAITFGPIRASMNWRTTPHTAHFTASDNLHLMPYCQWCHATQELDLCAACSVVAYCKQGPCRQHDRPRHSIWCLDLLVSRLLWCALPPQALTLQELARRSPLTRYTPPPEVDYSARGPPTDWEVYFQERWPSLSALERCVLTESLSSPLTLLCVLSALDLLYPRTDALRVLMVGADCEADQPWIDLLPYIPFSLKLDLVGPHLEDWSSDTDLTAIGRRISLTCHEGLLQDIANSLSTFHLILAFNSGMIYYPTWTAALPSVLSLGCPFVVTAWALPEALAVRQVLIDAGFAIPDISLNPFASRCPQRVTDDHGTTCFGNMILLFTAPYQGHIWDALLHPASGDPSDEDLRDTLRLIQGHLEVAIGTKAPLEAILHDPKAYCRKLERAARDGLSIPQDVASDMAEAYALLQGREK
;
A
#
# COMPACT_ATOMS: atom_id res chain seq x y z
N MET A 1 38.01 -15.00 4.02
CA MET A 1 38.11 -15.90 5.20
C MET A 1 38.82 -15.24 6.37
N GLU A 2 40.10 -14.84 6.25
CA GLU A 2 40.83 -14.15 7.33
C GLU A 2 40.15 -12.86 7.82
N PHE A 3 39.59 -12.06 6.91
CA PHE A 3 38.88 -10.82 7.26
C PHE A 3 37.65 -11.09 8.14
N ALA A 4 36.79 -12.04 7.74
CA ALA A 4 35.59 -12.42 8.49
C ALA A 4 35.91 -13.03 9.87
N LEU A 5 36.98 -13.82 9.97
CA LEU A 5 37.46 -14.37 11.24
C LEU A 5 37.93 -13.26 12.20
N ARG A 6 38.62 -12.23 11.69
CA ARG A 6 39.03 -11.07 12.50
C ARG A 6 37.85 -10.22 12.95
N THR A 7 36.79 -10.10 12.15
CA THR A 7 35.57 -9.36 12.52
C THR A 7 34.79 -10.06 13.63
N VAL A 8 34.68 -11.39 13.59
CA VAL A 8 33.99 -12.18 14.62
C VAL A 8 34.75 -12.18 15.95
N GLN A 9 36.08 -12.19 15.91
CA GLN A 9 36.94 -12.11 17.11
C GLN A 9 36.91 -10.76 17.84
N GLN A 10 36.33 -9.71 17.23
CA GLN A 10 36.19 -8.39 17.86
C GLN A 10 34.89 -8.21 18.65
N ILE A 11 34.00 -9.22 18.67
CA ILE A 11 32.74 -9.18 19.40
C ILE A 11 32.99 -9.58 20.86
N PRO A 12 32.84 -8.67 21.85
CA PRO A 12 33.10 -8.98 23.25
C PRO A 12 32.13 -10.06 23.76
N GLY A 13 32.68 -11.13 24.35
CA GLY A 13 31.90 -12.26 24.89
C GLY A 13 31.64 -13.40 23.90
N TYR A 14 32.18 -13.34 22.68
CA TYR A 14 32.05 -14.43 21.70
C TYR A 14 33.18 -15.46 21.87
N GLU A 15 32.87 -16.63 22.44
CA GLU A 15 33.79 -17.77 22.48
C GLU A 15 33.67 -18.62 21.21
N PHE A 16 34.79 -18.83 20.54
CA PHE A 16 34.86 -19.56 19.27
C PHE A 16 34.61 -21.06 19.54
N ASN A 17 33.49 -21.59 19.06
CA ASN A 17 33.18 -23.03 19.16
C ASN A 17 33.76 -23.76 17.94
N ASP A 18 34.55 -24.81 18.18
CA ASP A 18 35.25 -25.62 17.15
C ASP A 18 34.30 -26.27 16.12
N THR A 19 32.98 -26.23 16.34
CA THR A 19 31.96 -26.70 15.39
C THR A 19 31.60 -25.69 14.29
N ALA A 20 31.99 -24.42 14.39
CA ALA A 20 31.66 -23.39 13.39
C ALA A 20 32.58 -23.41 12.14
N TYR A 21 33.78 -23.98 12.28
CA TYR A 21 34.78 -24.02 11.21
C TYR A 21 34.36 -24.89 10.00
N PRO A 22 33.77 -26.10 10.19
CA PRO A 22 33.27 -26.91 9.09
C PRO A 22 32.07 -26.31 8.35
N GLN A 23 31.22 -25.55 9.04
CA GLN A 23 30.02 -24.92 8.47
C GLN A 23 30.37 -23.74 7.56
N LEU A 24 31.33 -22.90 7.99
CA LEU A 24 31.88 -21.82 7.15
C LEU A 24 32.66 -22.36 5.95
N ALA A 25 33.38 -23.48 6.10
CA ALA A 25 34.06 -24.12 4.97
C ALA A 25 33.08 -24.66 3.91
N THR A 26 31.97 -25.26 4.34
CA THR A 26 30.92 -25.80 3.46
C THR A 26 30.19 -24.68 2.70
N PHE A 27 29.91 -23.56 3.36
CA PHE A 27 29.32 -22.37 2.73
C PHE A 27 30.17 -21.83 1.57
N PHE A 28 31.50 -21.77 1.74
CA PHE A 28 32.40 -21.29 0.68
C PHE A 28 32.67 -22.33 -0.42
N GLU A 29 32.57 -23.63 -0.12
CA GLU A 29 32.69 -24.71 -1.11
C GLU A 29 31.48 -24.75 -2.07
N VAL A 30 30.29 -24.42 -1.59
CA VAL A 30 29.08 -24.23 -2.41
C VAL A 30 29.16 -22.97 -3.27
N ALA A 31 29.63 -21.85 -2.70
CA ALA A 31 29.79 -20.58 -3.43
C ALA A 31 30.90 -20.62 -4.50
N SER A 32 31.83 -21.58 -4.43
CA SER A 32 32.90 -21.77 -5.41
C SER A 32 32.62 -22.90 -6.42
N ASN A 33 31.40 -23.45 -6.44
CA ASN A 33 30.99 -24.49 -7.38
C ASN A 33 31.03 -23.97 -8.85
N PRO A 34 31.89 -24.55 -9.72
CA PRO A 34 32.05 -24.09 -11.10
C PRO A 34 30.76 -24.18 -11.93
N ARG A 35 29.83 -25.07 -11.59
CA ARG A 35 28.57 -25.24 -12.35
C ARG A 35 27.58 -24.09 -12.15
N VAL A 36 27.58 -23.45 -10.97
CA VAL A 36 26.73 -22.27 -10.68
C VAL A 36 27.33 -21.01 -11.30
N ASN A 37 28.68 -20.91 -11.33
CA ASN A 37 29.40 -19.78 -11.93
C ASN A 37 29.41 -19.79 -13.47
N VAL A 38 29.26 -20.96 -14.11
CA VAL A 38 29.24 -21.08 -15.57
C VAL A 38 27.94 -20.54 -16.17
N SER A 39 26.77 -20.76 -15.56
CA SER A 39 25.50 -20.22 -16.07
C SER A 39 25.42 -18.69 -16.00
N ALA A 40 25.84 -18.08 -14.89
CA ALA A 40 25.85 -16.61 -14.76
C ALA A 40 26.88 -15.92 -15.68
N ARG A 41 28.05 -16.53 -15.90
CA ARG A 41 29.06 -16.02 -16.84
C ARG A 41 28.67 -16.25 -18.29
N PHE A 42 28.01 -17.36 -18.61
CA PHE A 42 27.52 -17.64 -19.96
C PHE A 42 26.41 -16.66 -20.36
N LEU A 43 25.44 -16.42 -19.47
CA LEU A 43 24.35 -15.44 -19.65
C LEU A 43 24.88 -14.00 -19.74
N GLY A 44 25.83 -13.62 -18.88
CA GLY A 44 26.47 -12.30 -18.92
C GLY A 44 27.42 -12.08 -20.10
N SER A 45 27.87 -13.16 -20.78
CA SER A 45 28.72 -13.10 -21.97
C SER A 45 27.91 -13.04 -23.27
N GLN A 46 26.76 -13.72 -23.34
CA GLN A 46 25.84 -13.62 -24.48
C GLN A 46 25.17 -12.26 -24.54
N ALA A 47 24.68 -11.72 -23.41
CA ALA A 47 24.09 -10.38 -23.37
C ALA A 47 25.08 -9.29 -23.82
N ARG A 48 26.38 -9.45 -23.51
CA ARG A 48 27.45 -8.53 -23.95
C ARG A 48 27.85 -8.72 -25.42
N GLN A 49 27.81 -9.93 -25.96
CA GLN A 49 28.07 -10.18 -27.38
C GLN A 49 26.94 -9.65 -28.27
N THR A 50 25.68 -9.78 -27.84
CA THR A 50 24.54 -9.21 -28.57
C THR A 50 24.61 -7.68 -28.56
N ALA A 51 24.90 -7.07 -27.40
CA ALA A 51 25.06 -5.62 -27.25
C ALA A 51 26.31 -5.01 -27.93
N SER A 52 27.39 -5.79 -28.16
CA SER A 52 28.58 -5.27 -28.87
C SER A 52 28.52 -5.44 -30.39
N SER A 53 27.55 -6.20 -30.91
CA SER A 53 27.41 -6.48 -32.34
C SER A 53 26.50 -5.50 -33.08
N GLN A 54 25.68 -4.76 -32.33
CA GLN A 54 24.82 -3.69 -32.84
C GLN A 54 25.27 -2.38 -32.19
N GLY A 55 25.74 -1.43 -33.00
CA GLY A 55 26.20 -0.14 -32.50
C GLY A 55 25.10 0.61 -31.72
N PRO A 56 25.47 1.57 -30.85
CA PRO A 56 24.59 2.19 -29.87
C PRO A 56 23.38 2.96 -30.44
N ASP A 57 23.26 3.12 -31.76
CA ASP A 57 22.22 3.94 -32.40
C ASP A 57 21.13 3.15 -33.16
N THR A 58 21.06 1.82 -33.04
CA THR A 58 20.07 1.02 -33.83
C THR A 58 19.43 -0.17 -33.13
N ALA A 59 19.54 -0.29 -31.80
CA ALA A 59 18.79 -1.34 -31.10
C ALA A 59 17.31 -0.94 -31.04
N ASP A 60 16.50 -1.48 -31.96
CA ASP A 60 15.03 -1.38 -31.93
C ASP A 60 14.56 -1.80 -30.53
N GLU A 61 13.85 -0.91 -29.82
CA GLU A 61 13.26 -1.19 -28.51
C GLU A 61 12.46 -2.50 -28.50
N GLU A 62 11.82 -2.83 -29.62
CA GLU A 62 11.05 -4.04 -29.83
C GLU A 62 11.92 -5.32 -29.79
N VAL A 63 13.17 -5.25 -30.26
CA VAL A 63 14.13 -6.38 -30.24
C VAL A 63 14.72 -6.58 -28.84
N VAL A 64 14.95 -5.49 -28.10
CA VAL A 64 15.41 -5.56 -26.70
C VAL A 64 14.29 -6.08 -25.79
N LEU A 65 13.05 -5.65 -26.01
CA LEU A 65 11.86 -6.15 -25.31
C LEU A 65 11.56 -7.62 -25.65
N ASP A 66 11.67 -8.05 -26.90
CA ASP A 66 11.52 -9.46 -27.30
C ASP A 66 12.64 -10.34 -26.71
N ALA A 67 13.89 -9.86 -26.70
CA ALA A 67 15.00 -10.58 -26.08
C ALA A 67 14.85 -10.71 -24.55
N HIS A 68 14.40 -9.65 -23.87
CA HIS A 68 14.13 -9.68 -22.43
C HIS A 68 12.92 -10.54 -22.07
N SER A 69 11.85 -10.48 -22.87
CA SER A 69 10.65 -11.30 -22.69
C SER A 69 10.98 -12.80 -22.86
N ARG A 70 11.84 -13.14 -23.82
CA ARG A 70 12.35 -14.52 -23.99
C ARG A 70 13.21 -14.98 -22.82
N LEU A 71 14.10 -14.11 -22.32
CA LEU A 71 14.95 -14.43 -21.16
C LEU A 71 14.13 -14.64 -19.86
N SER A 72 13.08 -13.83 -19.65
CA SER A 72 12.14 -14.02 -18.54
C SER A 72 11.33 -15.32 -18.70
N ALA A 73 10.84 -15.61 -19.91
CA ALA A 73 10.14 -16.86 -20.21
C ALA A 73 11.04 -18.11 -20.08
N ASP A 74 12.34 -17.99 -20.36
CA ASP A 74 13.33 -19.04 -20.17
C ASP A 74 13.63 -19.27 -18.68
N ALA A 75 13.79 -18.20 -17.89
CA ALA A 75 13.97 -18.30 -16.44
C ALA A 75 12.74 -18.91 -15.74
N SER A 76 11.53 -18.49 -16.11
CA SER A 76 10.27 -19.09 -15.60
C SER A 76 10.13 -20.56 -16.02
N ARG A 77 10.57 -20.93 -17.23
CA ARG A 77 10.59 -22.35 -17.66
C ARG A 77 11.61 -23.18 -16.90
N GLU A 78 12.80 -22.67 -16.64
CA GLU A 78 13.83 -23.38 -15.88
C GLU A 78 13.43 -23.57 -14.42
N LEU A 79 12.85 -22.55 -13.78
CA LEU A 79 12.27 -22.67 -12.44
C LEU A 79 11.11 -23.66 -12.41
N GLY A 80 10.21 -23.61 -13.40
CA GLY A 80 9.11 -24.56 -13.56
C GLY A 80 9.59 -26.00 -13.75
N ALA A 81 10.64 -26.21 -14.55
CA ALA A 81 11.22 -27.53 -14.79
C ALA A 81 11.89 -28.09 -13.52
N ALA A 82 12.68 -27.28 -12.81
CA ALA A 82 13.31 -27.67 -11.54
C ALA A 82 12.26 -28.01 -10.47
N ALA A 83 11.18 -27.24 -10.44
CA ALA A 83 10.03 -27.45 -9.58
C ALA A 83 9.25 -28.75 -9.89
N GLU A 84 9.00 -29.05 -11.17
CA GLU A 84 8.36 -30.29 -11.58
C GLU A 84 9.25 -31.52 -11.36
N GLU A 85 10.56 -31.39 -11.55
CA GLU A 85 11.53 -32.45 -11.26
C GLU A 85 11.56 -32.77 -9.76
N ALA A 86 11.52 -31.73 -8.91
CA ALA A 86 11.38 -31.86 -7.46
C ALA A 86 10.07 -32.56 -7.04
N ALA A 87 8.95 -32.19 -7.67
CA ALA A 87 7.65 -32.79 -7.41
C ALA A 87 7.61 -34.27 -7.84
N ARG A 88 8.19 -34.61 -9.01
CA ARG A 88 8.31 -35.99 -9.51
C ARG A 88 9.19 -36.85 -8.62
N ALA A 89 10.34 -36.34 -8.18
CA ALA A 89 11.24 -37.04 -7.25
C ALA A 89 10.55 -37.32 -5.90
N THR A 90 9.75 -36.38 -5.41
CA THR A 90 8.95 -36.52 -4.18
C THR A 90 7.84 -37.57 -4.33
N ALA A 91 7.14 -37.59 -5.46
CA ALA A 91 6.09 -38.57 -5.75
C ALA A 91 6.63 -40.00 -5.96
N ALA A 92 7.87 -40.13 -6.42
CA ALA A 92 8.53 -41.42 -6.66
C ALA A 92 9.13 -42.06 -5.39
N GLY A 93 9.02 -41.43 -4.22
CA GLY A 93 9.54 -41.98 -2.96
C GLY A 93 11.07 -42.11 -2.90
N GLN A 94 11.80 -41.38 -3.74
CA GLN A 94 13.26 -41.38 -3.72
C GLN A 94 13.79 -40.63 -2.48
N PRO A 95 14.91 -41.08 -1.86
CA PRO A 95 15.52 -40.38 -0.74
C PRO A 95 15.92 -38.96 -1.17
N ARG A 96 15.53 -38.00 -0.33
CA ARG A 96 15.58 -36.56 -0.55
C ARG A 96 17.03 -36.06 -0.72
N ALA A 97 17.51 -35.91 -1.95
CA ALA A 97 18.81 -35.28 -2.21
C ALA A 97 18.70 -33.88 -2.84
N GLY A 98 17.51 -33.46 -3.30
CA GLY A 98 17.36 -32.22 -4.07
C GLY A 98 17.07 -30.94 -3.26
N PHE A 99 16.65 -31.06 -1.99
CA PHE A 99 16.24 -29.91 -1.17
C PHE A 99 16.87 -29.86 0.22
N GLU A 100 17.77 -30.79 0.56
CA GLU A 100 18.49 -30.75 1.84
C GLU A 100 19.57 -29.65 1.90
N GLY A 101 19.77 -28.89 0.81
CA GLY A 101 20.75 -27.80 0.73
C GLY A 101 20.17 -26.41 0.45
N PHE A 102 18.84 -26.25 0.34
CA PHE A 102 18.24 -24.91 0.24
C PHE A 102 17.83 -24.45 1.63
N GLU A 103 18.52 -23.45 2.15
CA GLU A 103 18.11 -22.83 3.41
C GLU A 103 16.78 -22.09 3.20
N PHE A 104 15.97 -21.97 4.25
CA PHE A 104 14.67 -21.28 4.21
C PHE A 104 14.80 -19.85 3.63
N ASP A 105 15.97 -19.23 3.83
CA ASP A 105 16.34 -17.91 3.35
C ASP A 105 16.49 -17.85 1.82
N ASP A 106 17.01 -18.90 1.18
CA ASP A 106 17.15 -18.97 -0.29
C ASP A 106 15.79 -19.02 -0.99
N ILE A 107 14.88 -19.83 -0.43
CA ILE A 107 13.54 -20.03 -0.98
C ILE A 107 12.71 -18.75 -0.81
N SER A 108 12.81 -18.12 0.35
CA SER A 108 12.14 -16.85 0.63
C SER A 108 12.65 -15.73 -0.29
N THR A 109 13.97 -15.64 -0.48
CA THR A 109 14.59 -14.65 -1.38
C THR A 109 14.17 -14.84 -2.84
N ALA A 110 14.10 -16.09 -3.33
CA ALA A 110 13.66 -16.35 -4.71
C ALA A 110 12.19 -15.97 -4.94
N VAL A 111 11.31 -16.30 -4.00
CA VAL A 111 9.89 -15.91 -4.04
C VAL A 111 9.73 -14.40 -3.97
N LEU A 112 10.55 -13.73 -3.16
CA LEU A 112 10.53 -12.29 -3.02
C LEU A 112 11.00 -11.57 -4.27
N ASN A 113 12.09 -12.03 -4.88
CA ASN A 113 12.57 -11.47 -6.13
C ASN A 113 11.55 -11.63 -7.26
N LEU A 114 10.82 -12.75 -7.29
CA LEU A 114 9.70 -12.94 -8.20
C LEU A 114 8.53 -12.00 -7.85
N TYR A 115 8.17 -11.84 -6.58
CA TYR A 115 7.06 -10.96 -6.20
C TYR A 115 7.33 -9.48 -6.49
N LEU A 116 8.59 -9.07 -6.38
CA LEU A 116 9.02 -7.69 -6.54
C LEU A 116 9.44 -7.35 -7.97
N ASP A 117 9.50 -8.34 -8.86
CA ASP A 117 9.72 -8.12 -10.27
C ASP A 117 8.42 -7.61 -10.93
N PRO A 118 8.39 -6.37 -11.47
CA PRO A 118 7.20 -5.80 -12.09
C PRO A 118 6.72 -6.59 -13.32
N HIS A 119 7.53 -7.50 -13.85
CA HIS A 119 7.19 -8.35 -14.99
C HIS A 119 6.78 -9.77 -14.61
N THR A 120 6.95 -10.17 -13.34
CA THR A 120 6.52 -11.49 -12.89
C THR A 120 5.00 -11.51 -12.76
N CYS A 121 4.35 -12.40 -13.50
CA CYS A 121 2.91 -12.54 -13.41
C CYS A 121 2.50 -13.36 -12.19
N LEU A 122 1.27 -13.12 -11.72
CA LEU A 122 0.65 -13.85 -10.61
C LEU A 122 0.74 -15.37 -10.77
N GLU A 123 0.67 -15.86 -11.99
CA GLU A 123 0.70 -17.29 -12.31
C GLU A 123 2.07 -17.92 -12.02
N ASP A 124 3.16 -17.20 -12.24
CA ASP A 124 4.53 -17.68 -11.97
C ASP A 124 4.80 -17.77 -10.47
N LEU A 125 4.36 -16.75 -9.71
CA LEU A 125 4.35 -16.80 -8.24
C LEU A 125 3.55 -17.99 -7.73
N LEU A 126 2.34 -18.19 -8.23
CA LEU A 126 1.47 -19.30 -7.82
C LEU A 126 2.05 -20.67 -8.17
N ARG A 127 2.78 -20.80 -9.30
CA ARG A 127 3.49 -22.04 -9.67
C ARG A 127 4.61 -22.34 -8.71
N VAL A 128 5.46 -21.36 -8.43
CA VAL A 128 6.55 -21.48 -7.45
C VAL A 128 5.99 -21.82 -6.06
N PHE A 129 4.90 -21.16 -5.66
CA PHE A 129 4.22 -21.46 -4.40
C PHE A 129 3.63 -22.86 -4.33
N THR A 130 2.97 -23.32 -5.38
CA THR A 130 2.35 -24.65 -5.42
C THR A 130 3.39 -25.74 -5.18
N VAL A 131 4.61 -25.52 -5.66
CA VAL A 131 5.74 -26.44 -5.54
C VAL A 131 6.36 -26.38 -4.15
N LEU A 132 6.51 -25.19 -3.59
CA LEU A 132 7.14 -24.97 -2.27
C LEU A 132 6.19 -25.27 -1.10
N ARG A 133 4.87 -25.22 -1.32
CA ARG A 133 3.82 -25.38 -0.30
C ARG A 133 4.00 -26.60 0.61
N PRO A 134 4.34 -27.82 0.14
CA PRO A 134 4.53 -28.97 1.03
C PRO A 134 5.78 -28.86 1.91
N ALA A 135 6.87 -28.28 1.40
CA ALA A 135 8.09 -28.06 2.17
C ALA A 135 7.87 -27.00 3.25
N TRP A 136 7.14 -25.95 2.92
CA TRP A 136 6.80 -24.87 3.84
C TRP A 136 5.73 -25.20 4.85
N ALA A 137 4.67 -25.91 4.47
CA ALA A 137 3.70 -26.41 5.43
C ALA A 137 4.41 -27.22 6.53
N ARG A 138 5.46 -27.98 6.19
CA ARG A 138 6.29 -28.68 7.17
C ARG A 138 7.15 -27.70 8.01
N ALA A 139 7.79 -26.71 7.42
CA ALA A 139 8.58 -25.71 8.15
C ALA A 139 7.73 -24.90 9.15
N ILE A 140 6.52 -24.50 8.77
CA ILE A 140 5.57 -23.73 9.60
C ILE A 140 4.95 -24.62 10.70
N THR A 141 4.66 -25.89 10.39
CA THR A 141 4.06 -26.83 11.36
C THR A 141 5.08 -27.40 12.36
N PHE A 142 6.38 -27.41 12.03
CA PHE A 142 7.44 -28.03 12.84
C PHE A 142 8.59 -27.08 13.30
N GLY A 143 8.66 -25.85 12.81
CA GLY A 143 9.61 -24.80 13.25
C GLY A 143 9.17 -24.09 14.55
N PRO A 144 10.01 -23.20 15.13
CA PRO A 144 10.21 -22.96 16.58
C PRO A 144 9.01 -22.51 17.43
N ILE A 145 7.80 -22.40 16.87
CA ILE A 145 6.56 -22.08 17.58
C ILE A 145 6.20 -23.17 18.62
N ARG A 146 6.63 -24.43 18.43
CA ARG A 146 6.46 -25.50 19.45
C ARG A 146 7.64 -25.67 20.40
N ALA A 147 8.86 -25.31 19.99
CA ALA A 147 10.05 -25.60 20.77
C ALA A 147 10.27 -24.61 21.94
N SER A 148 9.74 -23.39 21.84
CA SER A 148 9.85 -22.36 22.90
C SER A 148 8.56 -22.14 23.71
N MET A 149 7.42 -22.73 23.33
CA MET A 149 6.12 -22.50 23.98
C MET A 149 5.59 -23.75 24.69
N ASN A 150 6.21 -24.10 25.82
CA ASN A 150 5.68 -25.08 26.77
C ASN A 150 4.97 -24.35 27.93
N TRP A 151 3.80 -23.74 27.67
CA TRP A 151 3.08 -22.88 28.62
C TRP A 151 2.31 -23.59 29.74
N ARG A 152 2.44 -24.92 29.88
CA ARG A 152 1.64 -25.65 30.87
C ARG A 152 2.23 -25.75 32.27
N THR A 153 3.47 -25.31 32.56
CA THR A 153 4.09 -25.64 33.86
C THR A 153 5.03 -24.62 34.52
N THR A 154 5.17 -23.38 34.06
CA THR A 154 6.06 -22.41 34.74
C THR A 154 5.34 -21.13 35.14
N PRO A 155 4.96 -20.97 36.42
CA PRO A 155 4.67 -19.65 36.98
C PRO A 155 6.02 -18.98 37.28
N HIS A 156 6.28 -17.79 36.71
CA HIS A 156 6.95 -16.64 37.31
C HIS A 156 7.48 -15.65 36.24
N THR A 157 6.88 -14.45 36.24
CA THR A 157 7.56 -13.15 36.11
C THR A 157 8.42 -12.87 34.87
N ALA A 158 7.85 -12.98 33.67
CA ALA A 158 8.24 -12.09 32.58
C ALA A 158 6.96 -11.36 32.12
N HIS A 159 6.89 -10.05 32.40
CA HIS A 159 5.85 -9.18 31.87
C HIS A 159 6.09 -8.99 30.36
N PHE A 160 5.75 -9.99 29.56
CA PHE A 160 5.41 -9.76 28.16
C PHE A 160 3.90 -9.49 28.12
N THR A 161 3.52 -8.28 27.72
CA THR A 161 2.12 -7.94 27.52
C THR A 161 1.57 -8.84 26.41
N ALA A 162 0.38 -9.43 26.63
CA ALA A 162 -0.24 -10.36 25.70
C ALA A 162 -0.53 -9.77 24.30
N SER A 163 -0.37 -8.44 24.13
CA SER A 163 -0.47 -7.69 22.87
C SER A 163 0.61 -8.07 21.85
N ASP A 164 1.83 -8.34 22.30
CA ASP A 164 3.01 -8.22 21.43
C ASP A 164 3.19 -9.43 20.46
N ASN A 165 2.37 -10.47 20.62
CA ASN A 165 2.37 -11.67 19.78
C ASN A 165 1.03 -11.94 19.09
N LEU A 166 0.03 -11.06 19.23
CA LEU A 166 -1.32 -11.29 18.72
C LEU A 166 -1.34 -11.45 17.19
N HIS A 167 -0.45 -10.73 16.48
CA HIS A 167 -0.31 -10.79 15.02
C HIS A 167 0.19 -12.14 14.50
N LEU A 168 0.90 -12.91 15.34
CA LEU A 168 1.42 -14.24 14.99
C LEU A 168 0.45 -15.35 15.37
N MET A 169 -0.50 -15.08 16.26
CA MET A 169 -1.54 -16.04 16.64
C MET A 169 -2.68 -15.98 15.63
N PRO A 170 -3.21 -17.13 15.19
CA PRO A 170 -4.45 -17.12 14.42
C PRO A 170 -5.58 -16.57 15.30
N TYR A 171 -6.25 -15.53 14.81
CA TYR A 171 -7.45 -14.96 15.41
C TYR A 171 -8.45 -14.59 14.31
N CYS A 172 -9.74 -14.64 14.64
CA CYS A 172 -10.80 -14.17 13.76
C CYS A 172 -10.77 -12.64 13.70
N GLN A 173 -10.48 -12.04 12.56
CA GLN A 173 -10.43 -10.57 12.46
C GLN A 173 -11.77 -9.89 12.71
N TRP A 174 -12.88 -10.58 12.48
CA TRP A 174 -14.20 -10.00 12.66
C TRP A 174 -14.64 -9.93 14.12
N CYS A 175 -14.28 -10.92 14.94
CA CYS A 175 -14.77 -11.02 16.33
C CYS A 175 -13.65 -11.19 17.36
N HIS A 176 -12.40 -11.08 16.91
CA HIS A 176 -11.17 -11.26 17.68
C HIS A 176 -11.07 -12.58 18.45
N ALA A 177 -11.89 -13.59 18.11
CA ALA A 177 -11.82 -14.91 18.73
C ALA A 177 -10.46 -15.55 18.46
N THR A 178 -9.83 -16.08 19.50
CA THR A 178 -8.54 -16.80 19.43
C THR A 178 -8.71 -18.33 19.57
N GLN A 179 -9.94 -18.78 19.78
CA GLN A 179 -10.32 -20.18 19.93
C GLN A 179 -11.36 -20.58 18.88
N GLU A 180 -11.49 -21.89 18.65
CA GLU A 180 -12.46 -22.45 17.70
C GLU A 180 -12.32 -21.83 16.29
N LEU A 181 -11.09 -21.80 15.79
CA LEU A 181 -10.77 -21.21 14.50
C LEU A 181 -10.57 -22.26 13.41
N ASP A 182 -10.99 -21.92 12.20
CA ASP A 182 -10.61 -22.58 10.95
C ASP A 182 -9.61 -21.68 10.22
N LEU A 183 -8.41 -22.17 9.95
CA LEU A 183 -7.46 -21.46 9.08
C LEU A 183 -7.90 -21.56 7.62
N CYS A 184 -7.65 -20.50 6.86
CA CYS A 184 -7.77 -20.56 5.42
C CYS A 184 -6.81 -21.63 4.87
N ALA A 185 -7.35 -22.60 4.13
CA ALA A 185 -6.56 -23.70 3.59
C ALA A 185 -5.49 -23.23 2.57
N ALA A 186 -5.67 -22.07 1.94
CA ALA A 186 -4.76 -21.53 0.95
C ALA A 186 -3.59 -20.78 1.60
N CYS A 187 -3.84 -19.69 2.32
CA CYS A 187 -2.78 -18.87 2.91
C CYS A 187 -2.34 -19.34 4.30
N SER A 188 -3.20 -20.01 5.08
CA SER A 188 -3.00 -20.29 6.51
C SER A 188 -2.77 -19.05 7.40
N VAL A 189 -2.94 -17.84 6.85
CA VAL A 189 -2.78 -16.56 7.55
C VAL A 189 -4.07 -16.13 8.21
N VAL A 190 -5.17 -16.27 7.49
CA VAL A 190 -6.50 -15.88 7.99
C VAL A 190 -7.13 -17.03 8.74
N ALA A 191 -7.73 -16.68 9.88
CA ALA A 191 -8.46 -17.59 10.72
C ALA A 191 -9.91 -17.12 10.82
N TYR A 192 -10.86 -18.03 10.69
CA TYR A 192 -12.29 -17.75 10.79
C TYR A 192 -12.84 -18.38 12.06
N CYS A 193 -13.73 -17.70 12.79
CA CYS A 193 -14.46 -18.36 13.87
C CYS A 193 -15.39 -19.45 13.30
N LYS A 194 -15.45 -20.59 13.99
CA LYS A 194 -16.36 -21.71 13.65
C LYS A 194 -17.83 -21.38 13.90
N GLN A 195 -18.12 -20.37 14.71
CA GLN A 195 -19.48 -20.05 15.18
C GLN A 195 -20.37 -19.30 14.17
N GLY A 196 -19.93 -19.12 12.92
CA GLY A 196 -20.86 -18.92 11.78
C GLY A 196 -20.70 -17.62 10.99
N PRO A 197 -21.18 -16.46 11.48
CA PRO A 197 -21.37 -15.27 10.64
C PRO A 197 -20.03 -14.65 10.19
N CYS A 198 -19.02 -14.64 11.05
CA CYS A 198 -17.72 -14.06 10.75
C CYS A 198 -17.07 -14.66 9.49
N ARG A 199 -17.15 -15.99 9.33
CA ARG A 199 -16.64 -16.67 8.15
C ARG A 199 -17.39 -16.26 6.88
N GLN A 200 -18.70 -16.06 6.96
CA GLN A 200 -19.52 -15.69 5.80
C GLN A 200 -19.24 -14.24 5.36
N HIS A 201 -18.99 -13.34 6.32
CA HIS A 201 -18.66 -11.95 6.03
C HIS A 201 -17.23 -11.76 5.53
N ASP A 202 -16.26 -12.44 6.15
CA ASP A 202 -14.83 -12.21 5.88
C ASP A 202 -14.30 -13.06 4.72
N ARG A 203 -14.83 -14.27 4.49
CA ARG A 203 -14.32 -15.17 3.44
C ARG A 203 -14.34 -14.56 2.03
N PRO A 204 -15.39 -13.85 1.58
CA PRO A 204 -15.38 -13.19 0.27
C PRO A 204 -14.28 -12.14 0.18
N ARG A 205 -14.12 -11.30 1.21
CA ARG A 205 -13.07 -10.27 1.27
C ARG A 205 -11.68 -10.92 1.25
N HIS A 206 -11.46 -11.88 2.13
CA HIS A 206 -10.22 -12.64 2.19
C HIS A 206 -9.87 -13.30 0.86
N SER A 207 -10.84 -13.86 0.14
CA SER A 207 -10.55 -14.57 -1.11
C SER A 207 -9.89 -13.70 -2.17
N ILE A 208 -10.15 -12.38 -2.13
CA ILE A 208 -9.53 -11.38 -3.01
C ILE A 208 -8.05 -11.21 -2.64
N TRP A 209 -7.75 -11.11 -1.34
CA TRP A 209 -6.43 -10.78 -0.80
C TRP A 209 -5.60 -11.99 -0.36
N CYS A 210 -6.11 -13.20 -0.57
CA CYS A 210 -5.56 -14.41 0.05
C CYS A 210 -4.09 -14.63 -0.32
N LEU A 211 -3.70 -14.30 -1.54
CA LEU A 211 -2.31 -14.41 -1.96
C LEU A 211 -1.45 -13.31 -1.35
N ASP A 212 -1.89 -12.06 -1.40
CA ASP A 212 -1.12 -10.92 -0.86
C ASP A 212 -0.86 -11.10 0.63
N LEU A 213 -1.85 -11.65 1.35
CA LEU A 213 -1.72 -11.99 2.76
C LEU A 213 -0.76 -13.16 3.00
N LEU A 214 -0.75 -14.15 2.11
CA LEU A 214 0.26 -15.22 2.15
C LEU A 214 1.65 -14.61 1.92
N VAL A 215 1.82 -13.78 0.90
CA VAL A 215 3.09 -13.09 0.61
C VAL A 215 3.52 -12.24 1.79
N SER A 216 2.60 -11.48 2.39
CA SER A 216 2.82 -10.76 3.65
C SER A 216 3.35 -11.69 4.72
N ARG A 217 2.67 -12.80 4.99
CA ARG A 217 3.13 -13.76 6.00
C ARG A 217 4.50 -14.33 5.68
N LEU A 218 4.80 -14.59 4.41
CA LEU A 218 6.08 -15.13 3.98
C LEU A 218 7.20 -14.11 4.13
N LEU A 219 6.94 -12.86 3.74
CA LEU A 219 7.78 -11.71 4.05
C LEU A 219 8.09 -11.68 5.55
N TRP A 220 7.06 -11.72 6.39
CA TRP A 220 7.21 -11.73 7.84
C TRP A 220 8.02 -12.92 8.35
N CYS A 221 7.82 -14.12 7.81
CA CYS A 221 8.57 -15.31 8.22
C CYS A 221 10.02 -15.31 7.72
N ALA A 222 10.30 -14.67 6.58
CA ALA A 222 11.62 -14.54 5.98
C ALA A 222 12.50 -13.51 6.70
N LEU A 223 11.88 -12.57 7.43
CA LEU A 223 12.60 -11.63 8.25
C LEU A 223 13.27 -12.38 9.43
N PRO A 224 14.58 -12.17 9.68
CA PRO A 224 15.29 -12.83 10.77
C PRO A 224 14.55 -12.69 12.12
N PRO A 225 14.61 -13.63 13.06
CA PRO A 225 13.94 -13.49 14.35
C PRO A 225 14.28 -12.21 15.12
N GLN A 226 15.48 -11.64 14.91
CA GLN A 226 15.83 -10.32 15.44
C GLN A 226 14.98 -9.20 14.81
N ALA A 227 14.62 -9.31 13.54
CA ALA A 227 13.77 -8.39 12.78
C ALA A 227 12.32 -8.35 13.27
N LEU A 228 11.78 -9.49 13.73
CA LEU A 228 10.41 -9.60 14.23
C LEU A 228 10.23 -8.97 15.62
N THR A 229 11.19 -9.16 16.52
CA THR A 229 11.23 -8.42 17.82
C THR A 229 11.48 -6.92 17.62
N LEU A 230 12.07 -6.55 16.48
CA LEU A 230 12.27 -5.17 16.05
C LEU A 230 11.07 -4.57 15.31
N GLN A 231 9.94 -5.29 15.17
CA GLN A 231 8.79 -4.80 14.44
C GLN A 231 7.78 -4.02 15.30
N GLU A 232 7.66 -4.33 16.58
CA GLU A 232 7.15 -3.37 17.59
C GLU A 232 8.03 -2.10 17.60
N LEU A 233 9.32 -2.25 17.26
CA LEU A 233 10.23 -1.15 16.97
C LEU A 233 10.18 -0.68 15.50
N ALA A 234 9.41 -1.28 14.59
CA ALA A 234 9.34 -0.93 13.16
C ALA A 234 8.35 0.17 12.81
N ARG A 235 7.54 0.60 13.79
CA ARG A 235 7.14 2.02 13.87
C ARG A 235 8.37 2.96 13.84
N ARG A 236 9.58 2.44 14.04
CA ARG A 236 10.90 3.11 13.92
C ARG A 236 11.97 2.21 13.27
N SER A 237 11.61 1.50 12.18
CA SER A 237 12.39 0.42 11.51
C SER A 237 13.89 0.35 11.87
N PRO A 238 14.32 -0.63 12.71
CA PRO A 238 15.72 -0.84 13.07
C PRO A 238 16.46 -1.80 12.14
N LEU A 239 15.76 -2.38 11.15
CA LEU A 239 16.32 -3.40 10.24
C LEU A 239 17.33 -2.83 9.25
N THR A 240 17.10 -1.58 8.86
CA THR A 240 18.10 -0.70 8.32
C THR A 240 18.31 0.37 9.37
N ARG A 241 19.54 0.67 9.81
CA ARG A 241 19.78 1.94 10.49
C ARG A 241 19.27 3.01 9.53
N TYR A 242 18.10 3.60 9.83
CA TYR A 242 17.56 4.66 9.00
C TYR A 242 18.66 5.71 8.90
N THR A 243 19.18 5.85 7.69
CA THR A 243 20.26 6.78 7.41
C THR A 243 19.57 8.00 6.84
N PRO A 244 19.60 9.14 7.56
CA PRO A 244 18.98 10.37 7.07
C PRO A 244 19.41 10.64 5.64
N PRO A 245 18.51 11.20 4.80
CA PRO A 245 18.81 11.54 3.40
C PRO A 245 20.16 12.27 3.28
N PRO A 246 20.85 12.14 2.14
CA PRO A 246 22.10 12.84 1.98
C PRO A 246 21.80 14.34 2.02
N GLU A 247 22.69 15.13 2.62
CA GLU A 247 22.57 16.59 2.67
C GLU A 247 22.92 17.22 1.31
N VAL A 248 22.29 16.71 0.25
CA VAL A 248 22.42 17.16 -1.13
C VAL A 248 21.08 17.74 -1.56
N ASP A 249 21.12 18.94 -2.11
CA ASP A 249 19.92 19.58 -2.64
C ASP A 249 19.57 19.00 -4.01
N TYR A 250 18.47 18.25 -4.08
CA TYR A 250 17.90 17.69 -5.31
C TYR A 250 16.72 18.51 -5.83
N SER A 251 16.31 19.59 -5.16
CA SER A 251 15.12 20.39 -5.55
C SER A 251 15.18 20.93 -6.99
N ALA A 252 16.39 21.15 -7.52
CA ALA A 252 16.59 21.58 -8.91
C ALA A 252 16.46 20.45 -9.96
N ARG A 253 16.59 19.17 -9.55
CA ARG A 253 16.47 18.00 -10.44
C ARG A 253 15.03 17.50 -10.56
N GLY A 254 14.17 17.91 -9.64
CA GLY A 254 12.83 17.38 -9.48
C GLY A 254 12.78 16.18 -8.53
N PRO A 255 11.58 15.80 -8.07
CA PRO A 255 11.38 14.63 -7.23
C PRO A 255 11.53 13.33 -8.05
N PRO A 256 11.83 12.19 -7.40
CA PRO A 256 11.75 10.88 -8.03
C PRO A 256 10.32 10.60 -8.53
N THR A 257 10.18 9.86 -9.62
CA THR A 257 8.89 9.51 -10.22
C THR A 257 8.27 8.25 -9.65
N ASP A 258 9.11 7.33 -9.13
CA ASP A 258 8.71 6.01 -8.63
C ASP A 258 9.77 5.43 -7.67
N TRP A 259 9.48 4.24 -7.14
CA TRP A 259 10.37 3.51 -6.22
C TRP A 259 11.71 3.14 -6.85
N GLU A 260 11.75 2.72 -8.11
CA GLU A 260 12.96 2.30 -8.81
C GLU A 260 13.96 3.46 -8.89
N VAL A 261 13.49 4.64 -9.32
CA VAL A 261 14.31 5.86 -9.38
C VAL A 261 14.80 6.24 -7.98
N TYR A 262 13.90 6.29 -6.99
CA TYR A 262 14.25 6.66 -5.63
C TYR A 262 15.31 5.72 -5.02
N PHE A 263 15.14 4.39 -5.13
CA PHE A 263 16.11 3.43 -4.60
C PHE A 263 17.43 3.44 -5.36
N GLN A 264 17.41 3.65 -6.68
CA GLN A 264 18.64 3.72 -7.47
C GLN A 264 19.50 4.92 -7.07
N GLU A 265 18.88 6.05 -6.74
CA GLU A 265 19.58 7.25 -6.28
C GLU A 265 20.04 7.14 -4.83
N ARG A 266 19.17 6.66 -3.95
CA ARG A 266 19.39 6.70 -2.50
C ARG A 266 20.19 5.51 -1.98
N TRP A 267 19.89 4.32 -2.50
CA TRP A 267 20.39 3.05 -1.99
C TRP A 267 20.51 1.96 -3.08
N PRO A 268 21.36 2.16 -4.10
CA PRO A 268 21.48 1.22 -5.22
C PRO A 268 21.92 -0.19 -4.79
N SER A 269 22.55 -0.32 -3.62
CA SER A 269 23.05 -1.60 -3.10
C SER A 269 22.05 -2.41 -2.28
N LEU A 270 20.86 -1.87 -1.96
CA LEU A 270 19.86 -2.63 -1.19
C LEU A 270 19.30 -3.79 -2.00
N SER A 271 19.10 -4.91 -1.32
CA SER A 271 18.39 -6.07 -1.84
C SER A 271 16.91 -5.76 -2.08
N ALA A 272 16.24 -6.60 -2.87
CA ALA A 272 14.81 -6.44 -3.17
C ALA A 272 13.96 -6.50 -1.88
N LEU A 273 14.28 -7.41 -0.95
CA LEU A 273 13.59 -7.52 0.34
C LEU A 273 13.73 -6.24 1.18
N GLU A 274 14.94 -5.71 1.32
CA GLU A 274 15.16 -4.46 2.07
C GLU A 274 14.39 -3.29 1.43
N ARG A 275 14.40 -3.18 0.10
CA ARG A 275 13.61 -2.17 -0.64
C ARG A 275 12.11 -2.34 -0.36
N CYS A 276 11.59 -3.56 -0.44
CA CYS A 276 10.18 -3.86 -0.15
C CYS A 276 9.77 -3.40 1.25
N VAL A 277 10.55 -3.76 2.27
CA VAL A 277 10.29 -3.34 3.67
C VAL A 277 10.34 -1.82 3.81
N LEU A 278 11.31 -1.15 3.18
CA LEU A 278 11.41 0.31 3.22
C LEU A 278 10.23 1.03 2.57
N THR A 279 9.56 0.42 1.58
CA THR A 279 8.38 1.04 0.98
C THR A 279 7.26 1.28 1.98
N GLU A 280 7.18 0.49 3.06
CA GLU A 280 6.20 0.66 4.12
C GLU A 280 6.39 2.00 4.86
N SER A 281 7.61 2.25 5.36
CA SER A 281 7.95 3.46 6.10
C SER A 281 8.11 4.70 5.22
N LEU A 282 8.38 4.53 3.93
CA LEU A 282 8.62 5.66 3.03
C LEU A 282 7.40 6.01 2.18
N SER A 283 6.34 5.18 2.18
CA SER A 283 5.16 5.41 1.37
C SER A 283 4.52 6.76 1.68
N SER A 284 4.22 7.07 2.94
CA SER A 284 3.52 8.32 3.28
C SER A 284 4.34 9.58 2.95
N PRO A 285 5.65 9.69 3.31
CA PRO A 285 6.48 10.79 2.86
C PRO A 285 6.50 10.94 1.33
N LEU A 286 6.88 9.89 0.59
CA LEU A 286 7.04 10.01 -0.86
C LEU A 286 5.70 10.19 -1.59
N THR A 287 4.60 9.71 -1.01
CA THR A 287 3.26 10.05 -1.49
C THR A 287 2.98 11.54 -1.35
N LEU A 288 3.32 12.16 -0.20
CA LEU A 288 3.20 13.60 -0.05
C LEU A 288 4.07 14.34 -1.09
N LEU A 289 5.29 13.87 -1.35
CA LEU A 289 6.14 14.47 -2.39
C LEU A 289 5.50 14.41 -3.78
N CYS A 290 4.94 13.26 -4.15
CA CYS A 290 4.20 13.05 -5.39
C CYS A 290 3.00 14.01 -5.48
N VAL A 291 2.24 14.14 -4.40
CA VAL A 291 1.09 15.06 -4.31
C VAL A 291 1.51 16.51 -4.46
N LEU A 292 2.59 16.93 -3.79
CA LEU A 292 3.11 18.30 -3.93
C LEU A 292 3.53 18.59 -5.37
N SER A 293 4.14 17.61 -6.05
CA SER A 293 4.50 17.74 -7.47
C SER A 293 3.27 17.84 -8.38
N ALA A 294 2.28 16.97 -8.18
CA ALA A 294 1.07 16.92 -9.00
C ALA A 294 0.22 18.19 -8.89
N LEU A 295 0.25 18.86 -7.73
CA LEU A 295 -0.48 20.11 -7.46
C LEU A 295 0.35 21.38 -7.72
N ASP A 296 1.55 21.26 -8.31
CA ASP A 296 2.48 22.37 -8.53
C ASP A 296 2.82 23.17 -7.24
N LEU A 297 2.83 22.46 -6.11
CA LEU A 297 3.15 23.00 -4.78
C LEU A 297 4.63 22.89 -4.44
N LEU A 298 5.48 22.42 -5.37
CA LEU A 298 6.93 22.38 -5.21
C LEU A 298 7.60 23.74 -5.48
N TYR A 299 6.92 24.68 -6.12
CA TYR A 299 7.44 26.02 -6.41
C TYR A 299 6.64 27.14 -5.73
N PRO A 300 6.32 27.05 -4.43
CA PRO A 300 5.53 28.06 -3.76
C PRO A 300 6.33 29.35 -3.58
N ARG A 301 5.64 30.49 -3.56
CA ARG A 301 6.24 31.82 -3.29
C ARG A 301 6.48 32.06 -1.79
N THR A 302 6.60 31.01 -0.99
CA THR A 302 6.64 31.07 0.47
C THR A 302 7.83 30.30 1.01
N ASP A 303 8.46 30.82 2.07
CA ASP A 303 9.59 30.17 2.75
C ASP A 303 9.21 28.85 3.45
N ALA A 304 7.91 28.68 3.77
CA ALA A 304 7.41 27.47 4.39
C ALA A 304 6.03 27.06 3.85
N LEU A 305 5.90 25.78 3.50
CA LEU A 305 4.64 25.15 3.11
C LEU A 305 4.02 24.47 4.34
N ARG A 306 2.68 24.54 4.45
CA ARG A 306 1.91 23.97 5.57
C ARG A 306 0.89 22.96 5.06
N VAL A 307 0.94 21.75 5.59
CA VAL A 307 0.02 20.65 5.26
C VAL A 307 -0.74 20.25 6.52
N LEU A 308 -2.06 20.12 6.40
CA LEU A 308 -2.91 19.51 7.41
C LEU A 308 -3.13 18.03 7.07
N MET A 309 -2.79 17.13 7.97
CA MET A 309 -3.08 15.69 7.85
C MET A 309 -4.26 15.33 8.75
N VAL A 310 -5.32 14.79 8.16
CA VAL A 310 -6.58 14.48 8.87
C VAL A 310 -6.77 12.97 8.96
N GLY A 311 -7.17 12.52 10.15
CA GLY A 311 -7.29 11.08 10.44
C GLY A 311 -5.93 10.42 10.64
N ALA A 312 -4.93 11.20 11.07
CA ALA A 312 -3.58 10.71 11.30
C ALA A 312 -3.52 9.80 12.54
N ASP A 313 -2.68 8.77 12.46
CA ASP A 313 -2.32 7.86 13.54
C ASP A 313 -0.81 7.58 13.44
N CYS A 314 -0.42 6.59 12.67
CA CYS A 314 0.99 6.19 12.51
C CYS A 314 1.83 7.17 11.67
N GLU A 315 1.21 8.18 11.07
CA GLU A 315 1.86 9.25 10.29
C GLU A 315 2.86 10.06 11.14
N ALA A 316 2.62 10.14 12.46
CA ALA A 316 3.46 10.89 13.38
C ALA A 316 4.89 10.32 13.51
N ASP A 317 5.07 9.02 13.26
CA ASP A 317 6.35 8.30 13.35
C ASP A 317 7.09 8.18 12.00
N GLN A 318 6.52 8.70 10.90
CA GLN A 318 7.10 8.54 9.57
C GLN A 318 8.37 9.39 9.38
N PRO A 319 9.34 8.95 8.56
CA PRO A 319 10.60 9.64 8.31
C PRO A 319 10.43 10.84 7.37
N TRP A 320 9.64 11.83 7.78
CA TRP A 320 9.33 13.01 6.94
C TRP A 320 10.57 13.73 6.42
N ILE A 321 11.69 13.65 7.13
CA ILE A 321 12.97 14.29 6.75
C ILE A 321 13.44 13.89 5.35
N ASP A 322 13.04 12.72 4.83
CA ASP A 322 13.30 12.26 3.46
C ASP A 322 12.77 13.21 2.37
N LEU A 323 11.86 14.12 2.70
CA LEU A 323 11.32 15.10 1.74
C LEU A 323 12.26 16.27 1.49
N LEU A 324 13.06 16.67 2.50
CA LEU A 324 13.84 17.90 2.48
C LEU A 324 14.83 18.04 1.31
N PRO A 325 15.50 16.98 0.84
CA PRO A 325 16.35 17.07 -0.35
C PRO A 325 15.60 17.51 -1.61
N TYR A 326 14.31 17.18 -1.73
CA TYR A 326 13.53 17.35 -2.96
C TYR A 326 12.66 18.60 -2.97
N ILE A 327 12.41 19.22 -1.81
CA ILE A 327 11.58 20.43 -1.70
C ILE A 327 12.44 21.68 -1.46
N PRO A 328 12.14 22.84 -2.06
CA PRO A 328 12.95 24.06 -1.91
C PRO A 328 12.62 24.89 -0.66
N PHE A 329 11.70 24.43 0.21
CA PHE A 329 11.16 25.18 1.36
C PHE A 329 11.22 24.36 2.65
N SER A 330 10.91 25.01 3.78
CA SER A 330 10.64 24.29 5.03
C SER A 330 9.19 23.77 5.04
N LEU A 331 8.97 22.60 5.63
CA LEU A 331 7.67 21.95 5.67
C LEU A 331 7.10 22.00 7.09
N LYS A 332 5.83 22.36 7.23
CA LYS A 332 5.09 22.25 8.49
C LYS A 332 3.95 21.27 8.31
N LEU A 333 3.90 20.26 9.16
CA LEU A 333 2.90 19.21 9.16
C LEU A 333 2.08 19.35 10.45
N ASP A 334 0.79 19.62 10.31
CA ASP A 334 -0.17 19.63 11.41
C ASP A 334 -1.00 18.33 11.28
N LEU A 335 -0.86 17.39 12.21
CA LEU A 335 -1.52 16.08 12.21
C LEU A 335 -2.67 16.08 13.21
N VAL A 336 -3.84 15.63 12.78
CA VAL A 336 -5.06 15.58 13.60
C VAL A 336 -5.61 14.16 13.59
N GLY A 337 -5.77 13.57 14.78
CA GLY A 337 -6.36 12.26 14.92
C GLY A 337 -6.71 11.87 16.36
N PRO A 338 -7.70 11.01 16.55
CA PRO A 338 -8.24 10.65 17.87
C PRO A 338 -7.31 9.76 18.72
N HIS A 339 -6.22 9.25 18.13
CA HIS A 339 -5.24 8.37 18.78
C HIS A 339 -3.85 9.00 18.90
N LEU A 340 -3.72 10.26 18.49
CA LEU A 340 -2.49 11.02 18.66
C LEU A 340 -2.38 11.55 20.09
N GLU A 341 -1.15 11.77 20.55
CA GLU A 341 -0.88 12.60 21.71
C GLU A 341 -0.59 14.04 21.25
N ASP A 342 -0.96 15.05 22.03
CA ASP A 342 -0.60 16.44 21.76
C ASP A 342 0.92 16.66 21.96
N TRP A 343 1.66 16.92 20.87
CA TRP A 343 3.08 17.24 20.93
C TRP A 343 3.57 17.96 19.68
N SER A 344 4.79 18.52 19.75
CA SER A 344 5.46 19.10 18.58
C SER A 344 6.96 18.77 18.54
N SER A 345 7.50 18.68 17.34
CA SER A 345 8.94 18.53 17.11
C SER A 345 9.40 19.32 15.89
N ASP A 346 10.67 19.71 15.91
CA ASP A 346 11.38 20.26 14.77
C ASP A 346 12.56 19.34 14.44
N THR A 347 12.71 18.99 13.16
CA THR A 347 13.86 18.25 12.63
C THR A 347 14.42 19.02 11.44
N ASP A 348 15.73 19.26 11.40
CA ASP A 348 16.39 20.00 10.33
C ASP A 348 17.49 19.19 9.62
N LEU A 349 17.72 19.55 8.34
CA LEU A 349 18.93 19.19 7.62
C LEU A 349 19.78 20.45 7.51
N THR A 350 20.67 20.60 8.48
CA THR A 350 21.42 21.85 8.71
C THR A 350 22.20 22.33 7.49
N ALA A 351 22.74 21.43 6.67
CA ALA A 351 23.54 21.81 5.50
C ALA A 351 22.73 22.39 4.33
N ILE A 352 21.43 22.06 4.20
CA ILE A 352 20.56 22.64 3.18
C ILE A 352 19.67 23.77 3.75
N GLY A 353 19.72 24.02 5.06
CA GLY A 353 18.99 25.10 5.72
C GLY A 353 17.47 24.94 5.70
N ARG A 354 16.97 23.71 5.53
CA ARG A 354 15.53 23.39 5.51
C ARG A 354 15.14 22.60 6.76
N ARG A 355 13.89 22.77 7.19
CA ARG A 355 13.33 22.16 8.40
C ARG A 355 11.98 21.50 8.11
N ILE A 356 11.70 20.43 8.83
CA ILE A 356 10.36 19.89 9.03
C ILE A 356 9.91 20.17 10.45
N SER A 357 8.78 20.83 10.59
CA SER A 357 8.07 21.02 11.84
C SER A 357 6.85 20.12 11.86
N LEU A 358 6.67 19.36 12.93
CA LEU A 358 5.55 18.46 13.13
C LEU A 358 4.78 18.90 14.37
N THR A 359 3.47 19.04 14.26
CA THR A 359 2.55 19.32 15.37
C THR A 359 1.45 18.28 15.34
N CYS A 360 1.28 17.51 16.41
CA CYS A 360 0.20 16.54 16.57
C CYS A 360 -0.88 17.11 17.48
N HIS A 361 -2.14 16.89 17.11
CA HIS A 361 -3.33 17.31 17.83
C HIS A 361 -4.21 16.08 18.09
N GLU A 362 -4.46 15.79 19.35
CA GLU A 362 -5.41 14.76 19.77
C GLU A 362 -6.85 15.22 19.51
N GLY A 363 -7.62 14.40 18.80
CA GLY A 363 -9.06 14.57 18.67
C GLY A 363 -9.58 14.56 17.25
N LEU A 364 -10.83 15.01 17.09
CA LEU A 364 -11.51 15.05 15.80
C LEU A 364 -11.39 16.45 15.19
N LEU A 365 -11.25 16.52 13.85
CA LEU A 365 -11.03 17.79 13.15
C LEU A 365 -12.12 18.82 13.45
N GLN A 366 -13.39 18.43 13.48
CA GLN A 366 -14.51 19.34 13.72
C GLN A 366 -14.45 20.03 15.09
N ASP A 367 -13.77 19.44 16.06
CA ASP A 367 -13.67 19.98 17.42
C ASP A 367 -12.55 21.03 17.53
N ILE A 368 -11.52 20.93 16.68
CA ILE A 368 -10.33 21.78 16.74
C ILE A 368 -10.15 22.69 15.52
N ALA A 369 -10.98 22.55 14.47
CA ALA A 369 -10.85 23.31 13.23
C ALA A 369 -10.78 24.83 13.45
N ASN A 370 -11.50 25.34 14.44
CA ASN A 370 -11.54 26.77 14.77
C ASN A 370 -10.22 27.31 15.35
N SER A 371 -9.35 26.45 15.89
CA SER A 371 -8.01 26.84 16.36
C SER A 371 -6.93 26.69 15.30
N LEU A 372 -7.25 26.05 14.17
CA LEU A 372 -6.29 25.86 13.10
C LEU A 372 -6.19 27.10 12.22
N SER A 373 -4.99 27.31 11.69
CA SER A 373 -4.65 28.43 10.80
C SER A 373 -4.84 28.05 9.32
N THR A 374 -4.39 28.91 8.40
CA THR A 374 -4.40 28.61 6.96
C THR A 374 -3.41 27.51 6.59
N PHE A 375 -3.82 26.67 5.62
CA PHE A 375 -3.03 25.57 5.06
C PHE A 375 -2.94 25.69 3.54
N HIS A 376 -1.92 25.05 2.97
CA HIS A 376 -1.72 24.99 1.52
C HIS A 376 -2.29 23.71 0.91
N LEU A 377 -2.39 22.65 1.72
CA LEU A 377 -2.86 21.32 1.34
C LEU A 377 -3.49 20.64 2.56
N ILE A 378 -4.57 19.90 2.34
CA ILE A 378 -5.10 18.91 3.29
C ILE A 378 -4.86 17.53 2.69
N LEU A 379 -4.40 16.59 3.52
CA LEU A 379 -4.13 15.21 3.12
C LEU A 379 -4.79 14.26 4.13
N ALA A 380 -5.46 13.23 3.63
CA ALA A 380 -5.99 12.15 4.46
C ALA A 380 -5.48 10.81 3.93
N PHE A 381 -4.46 10.27 4.58
CA PHE A 381 -3.95 8.95 4.24
C PHE A 381 -4.97 7.90 4.65
N ASN A 382 -5.39 7.08 3.69
CA ASN A 382 -6.17 5.88 3.90
C ASN A 382 -7.36 6.13 4.83
N SER A 383 -8.07 7.22 4.54
CA SER A 383 -9.01 7.88 5.46
C SER A 383 -10.03 6.96 6.10
N GLY A 384 -10.34 5.80 5.48
CA GLY A 384 -11.43 4.94 5.88
C GLY A 384 -12.76 5.69 5.88
N MET A 385 -12.89 6.71 5.01
CA MET A 385 -14.01 7.66 5.04
C MET A 385 -15.39 7.01 4.87
N ILE A 386 -15.42 5.87 4.18
CA ILE A 386 -16.63 5.07 3.99
C ILE A 386 -16.97 4.19 5.21
N TYR A 387 -16.03 4.03 6.16
CA TYR A 387 -16.17 3.20 7.34
C TYR A 387 -16.42 4.02 8.61
N TYR A 388 -15.80 5.19 8.74
CA TYR A 388 -15.88 5.99 9.96
C TYR A 388 -16.91 7.12 9.84
N PRO A 389 -18.02 7.08 10.61
CA PRO A 389 -19.09 8.09 10.55
C PRO A 389 -18.64 9.50 10.94
N THR A 390 -17.50 9.64 11.63
CA THR A 390 -16.92 10.92 12.04
C THR A 390 -16.54 11.80 10.85
N TRP A 391 -16.26 11.23 9.68
CA TRP A 391 -15.95 12.01 8.49
C TRP A 391 -17.08 12.91 8.03
N THR A 392 -18.34 12.48 8.16
CA THR A 392 -19.48 13.32 7.78
C THR A 392 -19.48 14.66 8.54
N ALA A 393 -19.02 14.67 9.80
CA ALA A 393 -18.89 15.89 10.58
C ALA A 393 -17.61 16.69 10.27
N ALA A 394 -16.53 16.02 9.85
CA ALA A 394 -15.24 16.65 9.55
C ALA A 394 -15.20 17.33 8.17
N LEU A 395 -15.90 16.79 7.16
CA LEU A 395 -15.84 17.29 5.78
C LEU A 395 -16.27 18.76 5.62
N PRO A 396 -17.32 19.27 6.33
CA PRO A 396 -17.61 20.70 6.34
C PRO A 396 -16.42 21.57 6.81
N SER A 397 -15.68 21.11 7.83
CA SER A 397 -14.47 21.80 8.29
C SER A 397 -13.38 21.78 7.22
N VAL A 398 -13.15 20.65 6.56
CA VAL A 398 -12.19 20.54 5.43
C VAL A 398 -12.57 21.51 4.30
N LEU A 399 -13.84 21.57 3.91
CA LEU A 399 -14.33 22.51 2.88
C LEU A 399 -14.10 23.97 3.27
N SER A 400 -14.37 24.31 4.53
CA SER A 400 -14.23 25.68 5.04
C SER A 400 -12.80 26.22 4.99
N LEU A 401 -11.80 25.32 4.97
CA LEU A 401 -10.38 25.69 4.86
C LEU A 401 -9.98 26.13 3.44
N GLY A 402 -10.78 25.83 2.42
CA GLY A 402 -10.66 26.45 1.10
C GLY A 402 -9.43 26.04 0.27
N CYS A 403 -8.69 24.99 0.66
CA CYS A 403 -7.48 24.54 -0.02
C CYS A 403 -7.67 23.15 -0.67
N PRO A 404 -6.74 22.73 -1.56
CA PRO A 404 -6.78 21.39 -2.15
C PRO A 404 -6.83 20.30 -1.08
N PHE A 405 -7.63 19.27 -1.34
CA PHE A 405 -7.79 18.11 -0.48
C PHE A 405 -7.43 16.86 -1.25
N VAL A 406 -6.48 16.09 -0.72
CA VAL A 406 -6.09 14.81 -1.30
C VAL A 406 -6.39 13.70 -0.31
N VAL A 407 -6.99 12.63 -0.82
CA VAL A 407 -7.28 11.43 -0.03
C VAL A 407 -6.55 10.26 -0.68
N THR A 408 -5.98 9.38 0.13
CA THR A 408 -5.49 8.09 -0.37
C THR A 408 -6.49 6.99 -0.02
N ALA A 409 -6.57 5.98 -0.89
CA ALA A 409 -7.37 4.78 -0.68
C ALA A 409 -6.52 3.54 -0.95
N TRP A 410 -6.86 2.45 -0.29
CA TRP A 410 -6.11 1.20 -0.34
C TRP A 410 -6.35 0.45 -1.64
N ALA A 411 -7.54 0.61 -2.22
CA ALA A 411 -7.93 -0.05 -3.46
C ALA A 411 -8.91 0.77 -4.29
N LEU A 412 -9.01 0.45 -5.58
CA LEU A 412 -9.94 1.13 -6.49
C LEU A 412 -11.41 1.06 -6.03
N PRO A 413 -11.96 -0.09 -5.56
CA PRO A 413 -13.34 -0.11 -5.08
C PRO A 413 -13.60 0.83 -3.90
N GLU A 414 -12.63 0.97 -2.99
CA GLU A 414 -12.71 1.93 -1.90
C GLU A 414 -12.60 3.36 -2.43
N ALA A 415 -11.66 3.64 -3.33
CA ALA A 415 -11.50 4.95 -3.94
C ALA A 415 -12.79 5.43 -4.60
N LEU A 416 -13.49 4.57 -5.36
CA LEU A 416 -14.78 4.92 -5.97
C LEU A 416 -15.85 5.26 -4.93
N ALA A 417 -15.89 4.52 -3.82
CA ALA A 417 -16.81 4.79 -2.72
C ALA A 417 -16.45 6.05 -1.92
N VAL A 418 -15.16 6.39 -1.81
CA VAL A 418 -14.68 7.66 -1.25
C VAL A 418 -15.00 8.84 -2.18
N ARG A 419 -14.86 8.66 -3.51
CA ARG A 419 -15.18 9.65 -4.56
C ARG A 419 -16.61 10.16 -4.42
N GLN A 420 -17.60 9.28 -4.60
CA GLN A 420 -18.46 8.97 -3.48
C GLN A 420 -18.91 10.10 -2.53
N VAL A 421 -18.47 9.87 -1.30
CA VAL A 421 -18.64 10.73 -0.13
C VAL A 421 -18.10 12.14 -0.35
N LEU A 422 -16.99 12.31 -1.09
CA LEU A 422 -16.42 13.63 -1.36
C LEU A 422 -17.36 14.49 -2.21
N ILE A 423 -17.88 13.94 -3.29
CA ILE A 423 -18.87 14.61 -4.16
C ILE A 423 -20.11 15.00 -3.33
N ASP A 424 -20.63 14.07 -2.52
CA ASP A 424 -21.79 14.35 -1.66
C ASP A 424 -21.54 15.43 -0.62
N ALA A 425 -20.30 15.54 -0.14
CA ALA A 425 -19.93 16.53 0.85
C ALA A 425 -19.79 17.94 0.27
N GLY A 426 -19.65 18.10 -1.05
CA GLY A 426 -19.48 19.42 -1.67
C GLY A 426 -18.12 19.64 -2.35
N PHE A 427 -17.32 18.60 -2.52
CA PHE A 427 -16.04 18.69 -3.21
C PHE A 427 -16.20 18.57 -4.73
N ALA A 428 -15.22 19.09 -5.47
CA ALA A 428 -15.12 18.85 -6.91
C ALA A 428 -14.98 17.36 -7.18
N ILE A 429 -15.36 16.91 -8.38
CA ILE A 429 -15.17 15.53 -8.80
C ILE A 429 -13.68 15.19 -8.64
N PRO A 430 -13.31 14.23 -7.77
CA PRO A 430 -11.91 13.91 -7.55
C PRO A 430 -11.29 13.30 -8.80
N ASP A 431 -10.09 13.78 -9.15
CA ASP A 431 -9.21 13.10 -10.10
C ASP A 431 -8.57 11.89 -9.42
N ILE A 432 -8.64 10.73 -10.07
CA ILE A 432 -8.20 9.45 -9.51
C ILE A 432 -6.94 9.00 -10.25
N SER A 433 -5.86 8.78 -9.52
CA SER A 433 -4.61 8.26 -10.08
C SER A 433 -3.99 7.18 -9.21
N LEU A 434 -3.10 6.37 -9.82
CA LEU A 434 -2.28 5.42 -9.08
C LEU A 434 -1.17 6.18 -8.34
N ASN A 435 -0.90 5.79 -7.10
CA ASN A 435 0.24 6.29 -6.36
C ASN A 435 1.50 5.50 -6.72
N PRO A 436 2.53 6.13 -7.34
CA PRO A 436 3.77 5.45 -7.65
C PRO A 436 4.57 5.05 -6.40
N PHE A 437 4.27 5.65 -5.24
CA PHE A 437 4.90 5.38 -3.94
C PHE A 437 3.98 4.62 -2.99
N ALA A 438 3.01 3.86 -3.51
CA ALA A 438 2.26 2.91 -2.69
C ALA A 438 3.21 1.88 -2.06
N SER A 439 2.98 1.53 -0.79
CA SER A 439 3.74 0.46 -0.13
C SER A 439 3.64 -0.83 -0.94
N ARG A 440 4.78 -1.46 -1.21
CA ARG A 440 4.89 -2.81 -1.80
C ARG A 440 4.90 -3.89 -0.73
N CYS A 441 5.03 -3.52 0.54
CA CYS A 441 4.92 -4.43 1.66
C CYS A 441 3.42 -4.66 1.96
N PRO A 442 2.86 -5.83 1.65
CA PRO A 442 1.48 -6.13 2.01
C PRO A 442 1.35 -6.17 3.53
N GLN A 443 0.60 -5.23 4.10
CA GLN A 443 0.28 -5.24 5.53
C GLN A 443 -1.00 -6.03 5.78
N ARG A 444 -1.14 -6.63 6.97
CA ARG A 444 -2.41 -7.16 7.45
C ARG A 444 -2.91 -6.21 8.54
N VAL A 445 -3.94 -5.40 8.28
CA VAL A 445 -4.49 -4.59 9.36
C VAL A 445 -5.33 -5.46 10.30
N THR A 446 -5.30 -5.06 11.56
CA THR A 446 -5.90 -5.76 12.68
C THR A 446 -7.27 -5.19 13.08
N ASP A 447 -7.81 -4.27 12.30
CA ASP A 447 -9.09 -3.61 12.56
C ASP A 447 -10.29 -4.41 12.03
N ASP A 448 -11.47 -3.83 12.23
CA ASP A 448 -12.76 -4.39 11.87
C ASP A 448 -13.05 -4.37 10.36
N HIS A 449 -12.11 -3.90 9.53
CA HIS A 449 -12.28 -3.88 8.07
C HIS A 449 -12.11 -5.26 7.41
N GLY A 450 -11.72 -6.27 8.19
CA GLY A 450 -11.54 -7.66 7.74
C GLY A 450 -10.13 -7.90 7.17
N THR A 451 -9.92 -8.97 6.40
CA THR A 451 -8.59 -9.21 5.85
C THR A 451 -8.33 -8.50 4.52
N THR A 452 -7.49 -7.47 4.55
CA THR A 452 -7.02 -6.73 3.37
C THR A 452 -5.52 -6.46 3.44
N CYS A 453 -4.91 -6.20 2.27
CA CYS A 453 -3.55 -5.70 2.15
C CYS A 453 -3.54 -4.20 1.85
N PHE A 454 -2.63 -3.49 2.50
CA PHE A 454 -2.72 -2.05 2.66
C PHE A 454 -1.43 -1.38 2.16
N GLY A 455 -1.56 -0.54 1.14
CA GLY A 455 -0.59 0.47 0.72
C GLY A 455 -1.36 1.59 0.04
N ASN A 456 -1.00 2.86 0.26
CA ASN A 456 -1.63 4.09 -0.28
C ASN A 456 -1.86 4.05 -1.81
N MET A 457 -2.66 3.15 -2.37
CA MET A 457 -2.54 2.72 -3.76
C MET A 457 -3.14 3.72 -4.72
N ILE A 458 -4.23 4.36 -4.32
CA ILE A 458 -4.99 5.28 -5.15
C ILE A 458 -4.95 6.66 -4.50
N LEU A 459 -4.70 7.69 -5.31
CA LEU A 459 -4.80 9.09 -4.93
C LEU A 459 -6.09 9.67 -5.50
N LEU A 460 -6.81 10.42 -4.67
CA LEU A 460 -7.98 11.18 -5.06
C LEU A 460 -7.67 12.67 -4.84
N PHE A 461 -7.49 13.42 -5.92
CA PHE A 461 -7.22 14.85 -5.88
C PHE A 461 -8.52 15.63 -6.03
N THR A 462 -8.86 16.47 -5.06
CA THR A 462 -10.03 17.32 -5.14
C THR A 462 -9.79 18.69 -4.51
N ALA A 463 -10.79 19.57 -4.61
CA ALA A 463 -10.83 20.88 -3.99
C ALA A 463 -12.28 21.24 -3.67
N PRO A 464 -12.51 22.23 -2.79
CA PRO A 464 -13.83 22.80 -2.60
C PRO A 464 -14.42 23.27 -3.94
N TYR A 465 -15.62 22.81 -4.29
CA TYR A 465 -16.26 23.18 -5.54
C TYR A 465 -17.04 24.49 -5.38
N GLN A 466 -16.81 25.45 -6.27
CA GLN A 466 -17.55 26.71 -6.31
C GLN A 466 -18.66 26.59 -7.38
N GLY A 467 -19.84 26.12 -6.99
CA GLY A 467 -21.01 26.03 -7.89
C GLY A 467 -21.87 24.79 -7.64
N HIS A 468 -22.66 24.41 -8.64
CA HIS A 468 -23.37 23.14 -8.66
C HIS A 468 -22.47 22.01 -9.19
N ILE A 469 -22.13 21.05 -8.34
CA ILE A 469 -21.18 19.97 -8.69
C ILE A 469 -21.63 19.18 -9.91
N TRP A 470 -22.95 19.06 -10.10
CA TRP A 470 -23.51 18.35 -11.23
C TRP A 470 -23.25 19.04 -12.58
N ASP A 471 -22.92 20.34 -12.62
CA ASP A 471 -22.52 21.02 -13.85
C ASP A 471 -21.21 20.42 -14.39
N ALA A 472 -20.25 20.14 -13.50
CA ALA A 472 -18.98 19.52 -13.86
C ALA A 472 -19.15 18.05 -14.27
N LEU A 473 -20.15 17.36 -13.73
CA LEU A 473 -20.47 15.98 -14.11
C LEU A 473 -21.23 15.90 -15.44
N LEU A 474 -22.07 16.90 -15.75
CA LEU A 474 -22.76 17.03 -17.03
C LEU A 474 -21.82 17.43 -18.17
N HIS A 475 -20.83 18.25 -17.86
CA HIS A 475 -19.92 18.83 -18.83
C HIS A 475 -18.45 18.66 -18.39
N PRO A 476 -17.94 17.42 -18.34
CA PRO A 476 -16.58 17.19 -17.88
C PRO A 476 -15.57 17.78 -18.88
N ALA A 477 -14.46 18.30 -18.35
CA ALA A 477 -13.42 18.90 -19.17
C ALA A 477 -12.76 17.91 -20.16
N SER A 478 -12.87 16.61 -19.90
CA SER A 478 -12.34 15.53 -20.72
C SER A 478 -13.22 15.16 -21.93
N GLY A 479 -14.42 15.74 -22.07
CA GLY A 479 -15.32 15.50 -23.22
C GLY A 479 -16.71 15.03 -22.78
N ASP A 480 -17.16 13.90 -23.31
CA ASP A 480 -18.50 13.37 -23.03
C ASP A 480 -18.57 12.76 -21.62
N PRO A 481 -19.65 13.00 -20.84
CA PRO A 481 -19.80 12.45 -19.50
C PRO A 481 -19.95 10.93 -19.51
N SER A 482 -19.38 10.21 -18.56
CA SER A 482 -19.60 8.77 -18.45
C SER A 482 -21.03 8.44 -17.97
N ASP A 483 -21.47 7.19 -18.11
CA ASP A 483 -22.76 6.78 -17.56
C ASP A 483 -22.80 6.90 -16.04
N GLU A 484 -21.65 6.74 -15.37
CA GLU A 484 -21.50 6.96 -13.93
C GLU A 484 -21.64 8.44 -13.59
N ASP A 485 -21.00 9.35 -14.34
CA ASP A 485 -21.13 10.80 -14.14
C ASP A 485 -22.58 11.26 -14.29
N LEU A 486 -23.29 10.77 -15.32
CA LEU A 486 -24.70 11.12 -15.53
C LEU A 486 -25.61 10.60 -14.41
N ARG A 487 -25.32 9.42 -13.84
CA ARG A 487 -26.05 8.89 -12.69
C ARG A 487 -25.77 9.70 -11.43
N ASP A 488 -24.52 10.10 -11.23
CA ASP A 488 -24.10 10.96 -10.11
C ASP A 488 -24.75 12.35 -10.20
N THR A 489 -24.80 12.95 -11.40
CA THR A 489 -25.54 14.19 -11.68
C THR A 489 -26.99 14.09 -11.20
N LEU A 490 -27.70 13.05 -11.64
CA LEU A 490 -29.11 12.87 -11.28
C LEU A 490 -29.30 12.67 -9.78
N ARG A 491 -28.37 11.95 -9.14
CA ARG A 491 -28.37 11.73 -7.69
C ARG A 491 -28.14 13.02 -6.90
N LEU A 492 -27.22 13.86 -7.33
CA LEU A 492 -26.95 15.15 -6.67
C LEU A 492 -28.10 16.14 -6.87
N ILE A 493 -28.63 16.23 -8.09
CA ILE A 493 -29.81 17.05 -8.38
C ILE A 493 -30.99 16.58 -7.51
N GLN A 494 -31.19 15.27 -7.37
CA GLN A 494 -32.19 14.74 -6.44
C GLN A 494 -31.92 15.21 -5.02
N GLY A 495 -30.74 14.96 -4.46
CA GLY A 495 -30.41 15.36 -3.09
C GLY A 495 -30.67 16.84 -2.85
N HIS A 496 -30.31 17.69 -3.81
CA HIS A 496 -30.59 19.12 -3.78
C HIS A 496 -32.10 19.42 -3.76
N LEU A 497 -32.87 18.77 -4.64
CA LEU A 497 -34.32 18.88 -4.67
C LEU A 497 -34.96 18.40 -3.37
N GLU A 498 -34.52 17.28 -2.79
CA GLU A 498 -35.05 16.77 -1.52
C GLU A 498 -34.85 17.74 -0.37
N VAL A 499 -33.68 18.38 -0.30
CA VAL A 499 -33.40 19.43 0.69
C VAL A 499 -34.26 20.66 0.44
N ALA A 500 -34.37 21.11 -0.81
CA ALA A 500 -35.16 22.29 -1.17
C ALA A 500 -36.67 22.09 -0.97
N ILE A 501 -37.16 20.87 -1.16
CA ILE A 501 -38.59 20.50 -1.17
C ILE A 501 -39.03 19.87 0.16
N GLY A 502 -38.10 19.38 0.97
CA GLY A 502 -38.39 18.69 2.24
C GLY A 502 -39.05 17.31 2.06
N THR A 503 -38.99 16.71 0.85
CA THR A 503 -39.60 15.40 0.56
C THR A 503 -38.53 14.43 0.09
N LYS A 504 -38.34 13.31 0.79
CA LYS A 504 -37.40 12.24 0.39
C LYS A 504 -38.00 11.37 -0.71
N ALA A 505 -37.26 11.11 -1.78
CA ALA A 505 -37.54 10.08 -2.76
C ALA A 505 -36.44 8.99 -2.68
N PRO A 506 -36.76 7.70 -2.85
CA PRO A 506 -35.70 6.70 -2.96
C PRO A 506 -34.95 6.88 -4.30
N LEU A 507 -33.62 6.98 -4.23
CA LEU A 507 -32.71 7.14 -5.38
C LEU A 507 -32.92 6.07 -6.46
N GLU A 508 -33.21 4.83 -6.04
CA GLU A 508 -33.46 3.72 -6.94
C GLU A 508 -34.72 3.95 -7.81
N ALA A 509 -35.70 4.74 -7.35
CA ALA A 509 -36.86 5.09 -8.16
C ALA A 509 -36.52 6.04 -9.31
N ILE A 510 -35.44 6.82 -9.19
CA ILE A 510 -34.94 7.73 -10.23
C ILE A 510 -34.11 6.96 -11.24
N LEU A 511 -33.19 6.12 -10.76
CA LEU A 511 -32.31 5.33 -11.61
C LEU A 511 -33.06 4.22 -12.37
N HIS A 512 -34.13 3.64 -11.80
CA HIS A 512 -34.92 2.58 -12.45
C HIS A 512 -36.07 3.08 -13.33
N ASP A 513 -36.70 4.22 -13.00
CA ASP A 513 -37.72 4.84 -13.86
C ASP A 513 -37.62 6.39 -13.86
N PRO A 514 -36.61 6.92 -14.57
CA PRO A 514 -36.44 8.34 -14.87
C PRO A 514 -37.73 9.10 -15.19
N LYS A 515 -38.59 8.48 -16.03
CA LYS A 515 -39.82 9.11 -16.54
C LYS A 515 -40.89 9.18 -15.46
N ALA A 516 -40.99 8.20 -14.57
CA ALA A 516 -41.88 8.28 -13.41
C ALA A 516 -41.45 9.40 -12.45
N TYR A 517 -40.14 9.60 -12.25
CA TYR A 517 -39.65 10.66 -11.39
C TYR A 517 -39.92 12.05 -11.97
N CYS A 518 -39.64 12.30 -13.26
CA CYS A 518 -40.00 13.56 -13.91
C CYS A 518 -41.50 13.85 -13.80
N ARG A 519 -42.37 12.86 -14.03
CA ARG A 519 -43.82 13.03 -13.87
C ARG A 519 -44.23 13.35 -12.43
N LYS A 520 -43.49 12.88 -11.42
CA LYS A 520 -43.70 13.26 -10.02
C LYS A 520 -43.31 14.72 -9.78
N LEU A 521 -42.15 15.14 -10.28
CA LEU A 521 -41.71 16.54 -10.18
C LEU A 521 -42.65 17.50 -10.91
N GLU A 522 -43.12 17.15 -12.12
CA GLU A 522 -44.13 17.93 -12.85
C GLU A 522 -45.49 18.01 -12.14
N ARG A 523 -45.86 16.99 -11.35
CA ARG A 523 -47.06 17.04 -10.50
C ARG A 523 -46.82 17.93 -9.29
N ALA A 524 -45.71 17.74 -8.59
CA ALA A 524 -45.33 18.57 -7.46
C ALA A 524 -45.25 20.05 -7.86
N ALA A 525 -44.69 20.36 -9.04
CA ALA A 525 -44.64 21.71 -9.58
C ALA A 525 -46.04 22.31 -9.83
N ARG A 526 -46.98 21.50 -10.33
CA ARG A 526 -48.39 21.90 -10.45
C ARG A 526 -49.07 22.13 -9.09
N ASP A 527 -48.62 21.42 -8.07
CA ASP A 527 -49.12 21.54 -6.69
C ASP A 527 -48.44 22.69 -5.92
N GLY A 528 -47.74 23.60 -6.62
CA GLY A 528 -47.16 24.83 -6.06
C GLY A 528 -45.69 24.72 -5.66
N LEU A 529 -45.03 23.61 -6.00
CA LEU A 529 -43.60 23.45 -5.74
C LEU A 529 -42.78 24.23 -6.77
N SER A 530 -41.97 25.19 -6.32
CA SER A 530 -41.05 25.91 -7.21
C SER A 530 -39.73 25.14 -7.32
N ILE A 531 -39.54 24.42 -8.44
CA ILE A 531 -38.23 23.86 -8.80
C ILE A 531 -37.43 24.96 -9.52
N PRO A 532 -36.18 25.26 -9.11
CA PRO A 532 -35.32 26.17 -9.85
C PRO A 532 -35.18 25.74 -11.33
N GLN A 533 -35.30 26.69 -12.26
CA GLN A 533 -35.38 26.40 -13.70
C GLN A 533 -34.08 25.80 -14.25
N ASP A 534 -32.95 26.24 -13.72
CA ASP A 534 -31.62 25.67 -13.93
C ASP A 534 -31.58 24.19 -13.56
N VAL A 535 -31.96 23.85 -12.33
CA VAL A 535 -31.96 22.45 -11.85
C VAL A 535 -32.86 21.55 -12.70
N ALA A 536 -34.02 22.06 -13.14
CA ALA A 536 -34.91 21.32 -14.03
C ALA A 536 -34.32 21.08 -15.43
N SER A 537 -33.55 22.05 -15.94
CA SER A 537 -32.86 21.97 -17.23
C SER A 537 -31.73 20.94 -17.18
N ASP A 538 -30.88 21.02 -16.16
CA ASP A 538 -29.73 20.12 -15.95
C ASP A 538 -30.19 18.66 -15.81
N MET A 539 -31.30 18.45 -15.09
CA MET A 539 -31.89 17.12 -14.93
C MET A 539 -32.41 16.58 -16.28
N ALA A 540 -33.07 17.42 -17.09
CA ALA A 540 -33.59 17.01 -18.39
C ALA A 540 -32.46 16.66 -19.38
N GLU A 541 -31.36 17.41 -19.33
CA GLU A 541 -30.16 17.14 -20.10
C GLU A 541 -29.50 15.81 -19.72
N ALA A 542 -29.25 15.58 -18.42
CA ALA A 542 -28.69 14.34 -17.91
C ALA A 542 -29.46 13.11 -18.43
N TYR A 543 -30.80 13.21 -18.42
CA TYR A 543 -31.68 12.16 -18.92
C TYR A 543 -31.62 11.96 -20.42
N ALA A 544 -31.55 13.05 -21.20
CA ALA A 544 -31.47 12.96 -22.64
C ALA A 544 -30.19 12.23 -23.07
N LEU A 545 -29.07 12.52 -22.40
CA LEU A 545 -27.77 11.89 -22.62
C LEU A 545 -27.80 10.40 -22.26
N LEU A 546 -28.34 10.02 -21.09
CA LEU A 546 -28.49 8.61 -20.69
C LEU A 546 -29.37 7.81 -21.66
N GLN A 547 -30.53 8.35 -22.04
CA GLN A 547 -31.45 7.65 -22.97
C GLN A 547 -30.90 7.55 -24.40
N GLY A 548 -30.04 8.48 -24.80
CA GLY A 548 -29.38 8.45 -26.10
C GLY A 548 -28.44 7.26 -26.25
N ARG A 549 -27.87 6.77 -25.14
CA ARG A 549 -26.91 5.65 -25.11
C ARG A 549 -27.54 4.27 -25.02
N GLU A 550 -28.77 4.19 -24.52
CA GLU A 550 -29.52 2.93 -24.42
C GLU A 550 -30.20 2.50 -25.75
N LYS A 551 -30.21 3.38 -26.75
CA LYS A 551 -30.77 3.13 -28.10
C LYS A 551 -29.68 2.76 -29.09
#